data_AF-A0A1M5NJ45-F1
#
_entry.id   AF-A0A1M5NJ45-F1
#
_cell.length_a   1.000
_cell.length_b   1.000
_cell.length_c   1.000
_cell.angle_alpha   90.00
_cell.angle_beta   90.00
_cell.angle_gamma   90.00
#
_symmetry.space_group_name_H-M   'P 1'
#
loop_
_entity.id
_entity.type
_entity.pdbx_description
1 polymer ?
#
loop_
_entity_poly.entity_id
_entity_poly.type
_entity_poly.pdbx_seq_one_letter_code
_entity_poly.pdbx_strand_id
1 'polypeptide(L)' 'LYSIIETAKANGLIPYDYLVRLFEELPRRKENDDVDDLLPWNIKLT' A
#
# COMPACT_ATOMS: atom_id res chain seq x y z
N LEU A 1 -3.31 12.13 -1.38
CA LEU A 1 -4.09 11.04 -0.78
C LEU A 1 -5.18 10.50 -1.70
N TYR A 2 -6.03 11.35 -2.31
CA TYR A 2 -7.10 10.93 -3.24
C TYR A 2 -6.61 9.97 -4.34
N SER A 3 -5.49 10.29 -5.00
CA SER A 3 -4.93 9.43 -6.05
C SER A 3 -4.58 8.01 -5.57
N ILE A 4 -4.01 7.85 -4.38
CA ILE A 4 -3.63 6.53 -3.85
C ILE A 4 -4.87 5.70 -3.52
N ILE A 5 -5.90 6.35 -2.96
CA ILE A 5 -7.17 5.71 -2.62
C ILE A 5 -7.86 5.23 -3.90
N GLU A 6 -7.95 6.07 -4.93
CA GLU A 6 -8.56 5.69 -6.20
C GLU A 6 -7.75 4.60 -6.93
N THR A 7 -6.42 4.65 -6.88
CA THR A 7 -5.57 3.58 -7.42
C THR A 7 -5.75 2.27 -6.65
N ALA A 8 -5.87 2.30 -5.32
CA ALA A 8 -6.15 1.10 -4.53
C ALA A 8 -7.51 0.49 -4.89
N LYS A 9 -8.56 1.31 -5.01
CA LYS A 9 -9.88 0.86 -5.47
C LYS A 9 -9.82 0.26 -6.88
N ALA A 10 -9.10 0.89 -7.80
CA ALA A 10 -8.95 0.42 -9.17
C ALA A 10 -8.24 -0.95 -9.26
N ASN A 11 -7.39 -1.28 -8.26
CA ASN A 11 -6.75 -2.58 -8.13
C ASN A 11 -7.58 -3.59 -7.31
N GLY A 12 -8.85 -3.26 -6.98
CA GLY A 12 -9.74 -4.12 -6.22
C GLY A 12 -9.45 -4.19 -4.71
N LEU A 13 -8.59 -3.31 -4.20
CA LEU A 13 -8.26 -3.25 -2.79
C LEU A 13 -9.26 -2.38 -2.02
N ILE A 14 -9.51 -2.76 -0.77
CA ILE A 14 -10.19 -1.90 0.20
C ILE A 14 -9.18 -0.81 0.63
N PRO A 15 -9.44 0.48 0.36
CA PRO A 15 -8.45 1.53 0.60
C PRO A 15 -8.05 1.67 2.06
N TYR A 16 -8.98 1.41 2.97
CA TYR A 16 -8.70 1.44 4.40
C TYR A 16 -7.65 0.39 4.77
N ASP A 17 -7.87 -0.88 4.41
CA ASP A 17 -6.95 -1.98 4.71
C ASP A 17 -5.58 -1.78 4.06
N TYR A 18 -5.56 -1.29 2.82
CA TYR A 18 -4.34 -0.91 2.11
C TYR A 18 -3.55 0.16 2.87
N LEU A 19 -4.20 1.26 3.27
CA LEU A 19 -3.55 2.35 3.98
C LEU A 19 -3.05 1.92 5.36
N VAL A 20 -3.82 1.11 6.08
CA VAL A 20 -3.39 0.55 7.37
C VAL A 20 -2.10 -0.24 7.19
N ARG A 21 -2.07 -1.19 6.24
CA ARG A 21 -0.87 -2.00 5.98
C ARG A 21 0.31 -1.17 5.49
N LEU A 22 0.05 -0.19 4.63
CA LEU A 22 1.09 0.73 4.15
C LEU A 22 1.73 1.49 5.32
N PHE A 23 0.93 2.03 6.25
CA PHE A 23 1.44 2.77 7.40
C PHE A 23 2.01 1.88 8.52
N GLU A 24 1.67 0.60 8.57
CA GLU A 24 2.32 -0.37 9.46
C GLU A 24 3.68 -0.82 8.93
N GLU A 25 3.82 -0.99 7.61
CA GLU A 25 5.04 -1.48 6.97
C GLU A 25 6.06 -0.38 6.68
N LEU A 26 5.62 0.83 6.28
CA LEU A 26 6.52 1.94 5.98
C LEU A 26 7.51 2.27 7.11
N PRO A 27 7.12 2.35 8.40
CA PRO A 27 8.05 2.62 9.49
C PRO A 27 9.02 1.47 9.79
N ARG A 28 8.73 0.26 9.31
CA ARG A 28 9.59 -0.92 9.47
C ARG A 28 10.70 -0.97 8.41
N ARG A 29 10.56 -0.20 7.33
CA ARG A 29 11.50 -0.13 6.21
C ARG A 29 12.67 0.79 6.55
N LYS A 30 13.85 0.41 6.07
CA LYS A 30 15.02 1.28 6.04
C LYS A 30 14.95 2.21 4.84
N GLU A 31 15.71 3.29 4.87
CA GLU A 31 15.70 4.36 3.86
C GLU A 31 16.00 3.87 2.42
N ASN A 32 16.66 2.71 2.28
CA ASN A 32 17.00 2.09 0.99
C ASN A 32 16.22 0.81 0.69
N ASP A 33 15.24 0.44 1.52
CA ASP A 33 14.41 -0.71 1.22
C ASP A 33 13.46 -0.35 0.08
N ASP A 34 13.32 -1.26 -0.88
CA ASP A 34 12.31 -1.15 -1.93
C ASP A 34 10.92 -1.05 -1.28
N VAL A 35 9.99 -0.34 -1.90
CA VAL A 35 8.59 -0.24 -1.46
C VAL A 35 7.63 -0.75 -2.53
N ASP A 36 8.15 -1.32 -3.62
CA ASP A 36 7.38 -1.81 -4.75
C ASP A 36 6.36 -2.88 -4.36
N ASP A 37 6.66 -3.68 -3.33
CA ASP A 37 5.76 -4.68 -2.77
C ASP A 37 4.58 -4.07 -1.99
N LEU A 38 4.72 -2.83 -1.52
CA LEU A 38 3.65 -2.07 -0.88
C LEU A 38 2.79 -1.31 -1.88
N LEU A 39 3.10 -1.35 -3.18
CA LEU A 39 2.30 -0.68 -4.20
C LEU A 39 0.93 -1.35 -4.38
N PRO A 40 -0.11 -0.59 -4.77
CA PRO A 40 -1.49 -1.09 -4.85
C PRO A 40 -1.71 -2.29 -5.78
N TRP A 41 -0.80 -2.52 -6.75
CA TRP A 41 -0.87 -3.63 -7.69
C TRP A 41 -0.03 -4.85 -7.28
N ASN A 42 0.87 -4.71 -6.30
CA ASN A 42 1.77 -5.76 -5.85
C ASN A 42 1.43 -6.29 -4.45
N ILE A 43 0.78 -5.46 -3.63
CA ILE A 43 0.41 -5.83 -2.27
C ILE A 43 -0.68 -6.91 -2.28
N LYS A 44 -0.44 -7.99 -1.54
CA LYS A 44 -1.42 -9.07 -1.32
C LYS A 44 -2.01 -8.94 0.07
N LEU A 45 -3.22 -8.43 0.16
CA LEU A 45 -4.05 -8.49 1.36
C LEU A 45 -4.70 -9.88 1.37
N THR A 46 -4.22 -10.76 2.26
CA THR A 46 -4.79 -12.11 2.47
C THR A 46 -5.89 -12.06 3.51
#